data_AF-A0A847JDR9-F1
#
_entry.id   AF-A0A847JDR9-F1
#
_cell.length_a   1.000
_cell.length_b   1.000
_cell.length_c   1.000
_cell.angle_alpha   90.00
_cell.angle_beta   90.00
_cell.angle_gamma   90.00
#
_symmetry.space_group_name_H-M   'P 1'
#
loop_
_entity.id
_entity.type
_entity.pdbx_description
1 polymer ?
#
loop_
_entity_poly.entity_id
_entity_poly.type
_entity_poly.pdbx_seq_one_letter_code
_entity_poly.pdbx_strand_id
1 'polypeptide(L)'
;MPTTLDTPNQPKDGEFRLTGRHVLMILVGCFAVVFAVNGYMIWRAVGSFPGVVTESSFRDSQRFNGEIAAAEAQAARGWKVDAEAKRNSDGVVVISLVARDHDGRPLPGVAFHARL
;
A
#
# COMPACT_ATOMS: atom_id res chain seq x y z
N MET A 1 32.09 23.47 80.02
CA MET A 1 31.71 24.01 78.69
C MET A 1 30.27 23.61 78.43
N PRO A 2 29.32 24.52 78.18
CA PRO A 2 27.99 24.13 77.76
C PRO A 2 28.04 23.69 76.29
N THR A 3 27.64 22.45 76.01
CA THR A 3 27.47 21.91 74.66
C THR A 3 26.23 22.55 74.06
N THR A 4 26.38 23.45 73.09
CA THR A 4 25.27 23.90 72.26
C THR A 4 24.82 22.73 71.40
N LEU A 5 23.59 22.24 71.65
CA LEU A 5 22.96 21.26 70.79
C LEU A 5 22.57 21.97 69.49
N ASP A 6 23.18 21.58 68.37
CA ASP A 6 22.74 22.00 67.05
C ASP A 6 21.27 21.64 66.88
N THR A 7 20.45 22.63 66.58
CA THR A 7 19.02 22.43 66.35
C THR A 7 18.88 21.60 65.07
N PRO A 8 18.15 20.46 65.06
CA PRO A 8 17.95 19.69 63.85
C PRO A 8 17.28 20.57 62.80
N ASN A 9 17.86 20.59 61.60
CA ASN A 9 17.30 21.28 60.46
C ASN A 9 15.88 20.74 60.21
N GLN A 10 14.86 21.56 60.50
CA GLN A 10 13.46 21.20 60.31
C GLN A 10 13.23 20.97 58.80
N PRO A 11 12.60 19.84 58.39
CA PRO A 11 12.31 19.60 56.99
C PRO A 11 11.44 20.75 56.47
N LYS A 12 11.88 21.36 55.36
CA LYS A 12 11.16 22.49 54.76
C LYS A 12 9.83 22.00 54.21
N ASP A 13 8.73 22.51 54.75
CA ASP A 13 7.40 22.26 54.22
C ASP A 13 7.36 22.72 52.75
N GLY A 14 7.23 21.76 51.83
CA GLY A 14 7.25 22.00 50.39
C GLY A 14 8.18 21.10 49.57
N GLU A 15 8.95 20.20 50.19
CA GLU A 15 9.80 19.26 49.44
C GLU A 15 8.95 18.22 48.68
N PHE A 16 9.09 18.15 47.36
CA PHE A 16 8.37 17.18 46.53
C PHE A 16 8.74 15.76 46.94
N ARG A 17 7.78 15.06 47.55
CA ARG A 17 7.92 13.65 47.91
C ARG A 17 7.31 12.78 46.82
N LEU A 18 8.16 12.02 46.12
CA LEU A 18 7.71 11.00 45.19
C LEU A 18 6.99 9.88 45.96
N THR A 19 5.67 9.86 45.88
CA THR A 19 4.84 8.81 46.51
C THR A 19 4.45 7.73 45.49
N GLY A 20 3.97 6.58 45.98
CA GLY A 20 3.47 5.51 45.10
C GLY A 20 2.35 5.95 44.15
N ARG A 21 1.56 6.97 44.52
CA ARG A 21 0.52 7.52 43.63
C ARG A 21 1.10 8.31 42.46
N HIS A 22 2.24 8.99 42.65
CA HIS A 22 2.95 9.65 41.56
C HIS A 22 3.52 8.62 40.58
N VAL A 23 4.13 7.56 41.09
CA VAL A 23 4.65 6.46 40.28
C VAL A 23 3.53 5.78 39.50
N LEU A 24 2.38 5.52 40.14
CA LEU A 24 1.21 4.97 39.45
C LEU A 24 0.71 5.88 38.33
N MET A 25 0.62 7.19 38.55
CA MET A 25 0.21 8.15 37.50
C MET A 25 1.21 8.20 36.34
N ILE A 26 2.51 8.15 36.63
CA ILE A 26 3.58 8.11 35.61
C ILE A 26 3.49 6.81 34.80
N LEU A 27 3.30 5.67 35.47
CA LEU A 27 3.18 4.37 34.83
C LEU A 27 1.97 4.34 33.89
N VAL A 28 0.80 4.70 34.40
CA VAL A 28 -0.45 4.74 33.60
C VAL A 28 -0.31 5.75 32.45
N GLY A 29 0.28 6.92 32.69
CA GLY A 29 0.51 7.92 31.66
C GLY A 29 1.40 7.41 30.52
N CYS A 30 2.47 6.67 30.86
CA CYS A 30 3.36 6.07 29.87
C CYS A 30 2.61 5.08 28.97
N PHE A 31 1.84 4.15 29.57
CA PHE A 31 1.04 3.20 28.80
C PHE A 31 -0.06 3.90 27.98
N ALA A 32 -0.72 4.92 28.54
CA ALA A 32 -1.75 5.67 27.83
C ALA A 32 -1.21 6.32 26.55
N VAL A 33 0.00 6.87 26.58
CA VAL A 33 0.67 7.43 25.39
C VAL A 33 0.92 6.33 24.35
N VAL A 34 1.45 5.18 24.76
CA VAL A 34 1.69 4.05 23.85
C VAL A 34 0.39 3.58 23.20
N PHE A 35 -0.67 3.39 23.99
CA PHE A 35 -1.98 3.00 23.46
C PHE A 35 -2.56 4.05 22.51
N ALA A 36 -2.43 5.33 22.82
CA ALA A 36 -2.91 6.41 21.96
C ALA A 36 -2.21 6.42 20.61
N VAL A 37 -0.87 6.32 20.59
CA VAL A 37 -0.07 6.27 19.36
C VAL A 37 -0.40 5.01 18.54
N ASN A 38 -0.46 3.84 19.18
CA ASN A 38 -0.80 2.59 18.50
C ASN A 38 -2.22 2.63 17.91
N GLY A 39 -3.19 3.14 18.67
CA GLY A 39 -4.56 3.32 18.19
C GLY A 39 -4.63 4.29 17.01
N TYR A 40 -3.90 5.40 17.07
CA TYR A 40 -3.80 6.35 15.96
C TYR A 40 -3.17 5.71 14.71
N MET A 41 -2.10 4.93 14.88
CA MET A 41 -1.48 4.17 13.79
C MET A 41 -2.45 3.17 13.17
N ILE A 42 -3.19 2.40 13.99
CA ILE A 42 -4.20 1.45 13.52
C ILE A 42 -5.31 2.18 12.75
N TRP A 43 -5.87 3.27 13.32
CA TRP A 43 -6.90 4.07 12.68
C TRP A 43 -6.45 4.59 11.32
N ARG A 44 -5.21 5.08 11.25
CA ARG A 44 -4.58 5.51 9.99
C ARG A 44 -4.32 4.36 9.02
N ALA A 45 -3.84 3.21 9.49
CA ALA A 45 -3.51 2.05 8.67
C ALA A 45 -4.77 1.42 8.04
N VAL A 46 -5.83 1.26 8.85
CA VAL A 46 -7.14 0.76 8.38
C VAL A 46 -7.73 1.68 7.31
N GLY A 47 -7.59 3.00 7.47
CA GLY A 47 -8.08 3.96 6.47
C GLY A 47 -7.25 4.06 5.18
N SER A 48 -5.97 3.63 5.21
CA SER A 48 -5.07 3.76 4.06
C SER A 48 -4.88 2.46 3.26
N PHE A 49 -5.28 1.31 3.82
CA PHE A 49 -5.18 0.04 3.12
C PHE A 49 -6.33 -0.92 3.47
N PRO A 50 -7.48 -0.87 2.76
CA PRO A 50 -8.23 -2.09 2.51
C PRO A 50 -7.43 -2.86 1.47
N GLY A 51 -6.23 -3.30 1.85
CA GLY A 51 -5.56 -4.37 1.18
C GLY A 51 -6.43 -5.58 1.40
N VAL A 52 -7.43 -5.77 0.54
CA VAL A 52 -7.76 -7.08 0.01
C VAL A 52 -6.45 -7.61 -0.56
N VAL A 53 -5.58 -8.09 0.32
CA VAL A 53 -4.72 -9.21 0.00
C VAL A 53 -5.72 -10.32 -0.17
N THR A 54 -6.18 -10.41 -1.39
CA THR A 54 -6.98 -11.52 -1.85
C THR A 54 -6.30 -12.78 -1.32
N GLU A 55 -7.08 -13.68 -0.72
CA GLU A 55 -6.72 -15.08 -0.50
C GLU A 55 -6.52 -15.80 -1.85
N SER A 56 -5.76 -15.19 -2.76
CA SER A 56 -5.75 -15.48 -4.19
C SER A 56 -4.36 -15.77 -4.71
N SER A 57 -3.28 -15.63 -3.94
CA SER A 57 -2.00 -16.21 -4.38
C SER A 57 -2.11 -17.73 -4.58
N PHE A 58 -2.90 -18.43 -3.76
CA PHE A 58 -3.08 -19.88 -3.87
C PHE A 58 -4.10 -20.31 -4.95
N ARG A 59 -5.08 -19.44 -5.26
CA ARG A 59 -6.07 -19.68 -6.34
C ARG A 59 -5.55 -19.24 -7.71
N ASP A 60 -4.75 -18.18 -7.76
CA ASP A 60 -4.17 -17.66 -9.00
C ASP A 60 -3.02 -18.55 -9.50
N SER A 61 -2.21 -19.13 -8.61
CA SER A 61 -1.21 -20.14 -9.03
C SER A 61 -1.83 -21.37 -9.70
N GLN A 62 -3.08 -21.73 -9.37
CA GLN A 62 -3.74 -22.88 -10.01
C GLN A 62 -4.36 -22.55 -11.38
N ARG A 63 -4.66 -21.27 -11.64
CA ARG A 63 -5.20 -20.82 -12.94
C ARG A 63 -4.13 -20.34 -13.91
N PHE A 64 -2.98 -19.93 -13.42
CA PHE A 64 -1.86 -19.44 -14.22
C PHE A 64 -1.43 -20.42 -15.32
N ASN A 65 -1.35 -21.72 -15.04
CA ASN A 65 -1.03 -22.73 -16.05
C ASN A 65 -2.11 -22.85 -17.14
N GLY A 66 -3.38 -22.65 -16.80
CA GLY A 66 -4.48 -22.67 -17.76
C GLY A 66 -4.49 -21.43 -18.66
N GLU A 67 -4.15 -20.27 -18.10
CA GLU A 67 -4.01 -19.03 -18.86
C GLU A 67 -2.80 -19.07 -19.81
N ILE A 68 -1.68 -19.68 -19.39
CA ILE A 68 -0.54 -19.92 -20.28
C ILE A 68 -0.94 -20.84 -21.45
N ALA A 69 -1.63 -21.96 -21.18
CA ALA A 69 -2.06 -22.87 -22.24
C ALA A 69 -3.05 -22.19 -23.22
N ALA A 70 -3.95 -21.33 -22.72
CA ALA A 70 -4.84 -20.54 -23.56
C ALA A 70 -4.08 -19.48 -24.38
N ALA A 71 -3.10 -18.82 -23.78
CA ALA A 71 -2.25 -17.84 -24.45
C ALA A 71 -1.35 -18.49 -25.51
N GLU A 72 -0.78 -19.67 -25.25
CA GLU A 72 -0.02 -20.47 -26.23
C GLU A 72 -0.91 -20.94 -27.38
N ALA A 73 -2.15 -21.38 -27.09
CA ALA A 73 -3.11 -21.75 -28.12
C ALA A 73 -3.58 -20.54 -28.96
N GLN A 74 -3.57 -19.33 -28.40
CA GLN A 74 -3.80 -18.10 -29.15
C GLN A 74 -2.56 -17.68 -29.95
N ALA A 75 -1.36 -17.79 -29.39
CA ALA A 75 -0.10 -17.52 -30.07
C ALA A 75 0.12 -18.47 -31.26
N ALA A 76 -0.29 -19.73 -31.13
CA ALA A 76 -0.27 -20.73 -32.20
C ALA A 76 -1.14 -20.33 -33.43
N ARG A 77 -2.07 -19.38 -33.28
CA ARG A 77 -2.86 -18.86 -34.41
C ARG A 77 -2.07 -17.90 -35.30
N GLY A 78 -0.90 -17.45 -34.85
CA GLY A 78 0.07 -16.72 -35.67
C GLY A 78 -0.40 -15.34 -36.16
N TRP A 79 -1.40 -14.74 -35.52
CA TRP A 79 -1.94 -13.45 -35.93
C TRP A 79 -0.93 -12.33 -35.68
N LYS A 80 -0.74 -11.46 -36.68
CA LYS A 80 0.13 -10.29 -36.61
C LYS A 80 -0.71 -9.03 -36.72
N VAL A 81 -0.52 -8.09 -35.79
CA VAL A 81 -1.20 -6.80 -35.81
C VAL A 81 -0.17 -5.72 -36.07
N ASP A 82 -0.34 -4.99 -37.16
CA ASP A 82 0.49 -3.86 -37.54
C ASP A 82 -0.29 -2.57 -37.36
N ALA A 83 0.33 -1.58 -36.73
CA ALA A 83 -0.26 -0.26 -36.49
C ALA A 83 0.64 0.82 -37.09
N GLU A 84 0.09 1.63 -37.99
CA GLU A 84 0.78 2.77 -38.57
C GLU A 84 0.06 4.06 -38.16
N ALA A 85 0.78 4.99 -37.54
CA ALA A 85 0.25 6.30 -37.17
C ALA A 85 0.84 7.37 -38.09
N LYS A 86 0.01 8.04 -38.89
CA LYS A 86 0.40 9.17 -39.72
C LYS A 86 -0.17 10.45 -39.14
N ARG A 87 0.70 11.43 -38.89
CA ARG A 87 0.29 12.77 -38.49
C ARG A 87 0.20 13.64 -39.74
N ASN A 88 -0.98 14.18 -40.02
CA ASN A 88 -1.16 15.15 -41.09
C ASN A 88 -0.61 16.53 -40.67
N SER A 89 -0.30 17.36 -41.66
CA SER A 89 0.14 18.76 -41.48
C SER A 89 -0.81 19.59 -40.61
N ASP A 90 -2.08 19.20 -40.57
CA ASP A 90 -3.16 19.88 -39.83
C ASP A 90 -3.25 19.41 -38.37
N GLY A 91 -2.27 18.64 -37.89
CA GLY A 91 -2.16 18.19 -36.50
C GLY A 91 -2.94 16.91 -36.17
N VAL A 92 -3.83 16.45 -37.05
CA VAL A 92 -4.62 15.21 -36.90
C VAL A 92 -3.72 13.98 -37.03
N VAL A 93 -3.84 13.03 -36.10
CA VAL A 93 -3.17 11.72 -36.18
C VAL A 93 -4.18 10.68 -36.67
N VAL A 94 -3.89 10.07 -37.81
CA VAL A 94 -4.64 8.95 -38.37
C VAL A 94 -3.90 7.66 -38.01
N ILE A 95 -4.57 6.75 -37.33
CA ILE A 95 -4.03 5.43 -36.97
C ILE A 95 -4.68 4.38 -37.86
N SER A 96 -3.86 3.67 -38.63
CA SER A 96 -4.26 2.53 -39.45
C SER A 96 -3.84 1.24 -38.76
N LEU A 97 -4.80 0.41 -38.39
CA LEU A 97 -4.58 -0.91 -37.78
C LEU A 97 -4.91 -2.00 -38.80
N VAL A 98 -3.99 -2.93 -39.03
CA VAL A 98 -4.20 -4.09 -39.91
C VAL A 98 -3.82 -5.35 -39.14
N ALA A 99 -4.81 -6.22 -38.90
CA ALA A 99 -4.57 -7.56 -38.38
C ALA A 99 -4.49 -8.54 -39.55
N ARG A 100 -3.46 -9.40 -39.55
CA ARG A 100 -3.23 -10.45 -40.52
C ARG A 100 -3.20 -11.81 -39.86
N ASP A 101 -3.67 -12.83 -40.58
CA ASP A 101 -3.53 -14.22 -40.17
C ASP A 101 -2.08 -14.70 -40.36
N HIS A 102 -1.83 -15.97 -39.99
CA HIS A 102 -0.54 -16.62 -40.17
C HIS A 102 -0.06 -16.61 -41.63
N ASP A 103 -0.99 -16.65 -42.60
CA ASP A 103 -0.71 -16.66 -44.04
C ASP A 103 -0.60 -15.24 -44.63
N GLY A 104 -0.62 -14.20 -43.78
CA GLY A 104 -0.49 -12.80 -44.17
C GLY A 104 -1.77 -12.17 -44.74
N ARG A 105 -2.92 -12.86 -44.68
CA ARG A 105 -4.20 -12.34 -45.19
C ARG A 105 -4.85 -11.44 -44.15
N PRO A 106 -5.46 -10.31 -44.53
CA PRO A 106 -6.21 -9.47 -43.60
C PRO A 106 -7.33 -10.27 -42.91
N LEU A 107 -7.40 -10.18 -41.58
CA LEU A 107 -8.44 -10.83 -40.78
C LEU A 107 -9.75 -10.03 -40.84
N PRO A 108 -10.82 -10.54 -41.45
CA PRO A 108 -12.11 -9.83 -41.48
C PRO A 108 -12.83 -9.94 -40.13
N GLY A 109 -13.62 -8.91 -39.78
CA GLY A 109 -14.50 -8.96 -38.60
C GLY A 109 -13.82 -8.72 -37.25
N VAL A 110 -12.57 -8.25 -37.22
CA VAL A 110 -11.90 -7.86 -35.98
C VAL A 110 -12.35 -6.47 -35.52
N ALA A 111 -12.75 -6.37 -34.25
CA ALA A 111 -13.06 -5.10 -33.62
C ALA A 111 -11.82 -4.57 -32.88
N PHE A 112 -11.34 -3.39 -33.25
CA PHE A 112 -10.26 -2.71 -32.55
C PHE A 112 -10.83 -1.72 -31.54
N HIS A 113 -10.39 -1.82 -30.28
CA HIS A 113 -10.69 -0.83 -29.25
C HIS A 113 -9.45 0.03 -29.02
N ALA A 114 -9.59 1.34 -29.20
CA ALA A 114 -8.55 2.32 -28.89
C ALA A 114 -9.01 3.19 -27.71
N ARG A 115 -8.07 3.51 -26.81
CA ARG A 115 -8.27 4.45 -25.70
C ARG A 115 -7.19 5.53 -25.77
N LEU A 116 -7.59 6.78 -25.61
CA LEU A 116 -6.71 7.96 -25.59
C LEU A 116 -6.21 8.25 -24.17
#